data_AF-A0A1G6NFW4-F1
#
_entry.id   AF-A0A1G6NFW4-F1
#
_cell.length_a   1.000
_cell.length_b   1.000
_cell.length_c   1.000
_cell.angle_alpha   90.00
_cell.angle_beta   90.00
_cell.angle_gamma   90.00
#
_symmetry.space_group_name_H-M   'P 1'
#
loop_
_entity.id
_entity.type
_entity.pdbx_description
1 polymer ?
#
loop_
_entity_poly.entity_id
_entity_poly.type
_entity_poly.pdbx_seq_one_letter_code
_entity_poly.pdbx_strand_id
1 'polypeptide(L)' 'MFNRKKKKRELEQQLLTDIFKLQKDWMHIKTIIEKSVEPSDEGLYELKVAQAKYFYLLGEARRLGIHAHQR' A
#
# COMPACT_ATOMS: atom_id res chain seq x y z
N MET A 1 20.05 9.99 -22.05
CA MET A 1 19.37 10.67 -20.91
C MET A 1 17.84 10.50 -20.90
N PHE A 2 17.14 10.45 -22.04
CA PHE A 2 15.67 10.29 -22.10
C PHE A 2 15.14 8.99 -21.46
N ASN A 3 15.78 7.85 -21.70
CA ASN A 3 15.30 6.54 -21.20
C ASN A 3 15.34 6.44 -19.67
N ARG A 4 16.29 7.12 -19.00
CA ARG A 4 16.38 7.12 -17.53
C ARG A 4 15.22 7.86 -16.88
N LYS A 5 14.80 9.00 -17.45
CA LYS A 5 13.65 9.77 -16.95
C LYS A 5 12.33 9.01 -17.13
N LYS A 6 12.16 8.32 -18.27
CA LYS A 6 10.98 7.45 -18.52
C LYS A 6 10.92 6.30 -17.52
N LYS A 7 12.02 5.57 -17.33
CA LYS A 7 12.12 4.45 -16.38
C LYS A 7 11.86 4.89 -14.93
N LYS A 8 12.34 6.08 -14.54
CA LYS A 8 12.04 6.66 -13.23
C LYS A 8 10.53 6.88 -13.04
N ARG A 9 9.85 7.49 -14.01
CA ARG A 9 8.40 7.72 -13.95
C ARG A 9 7.60 6.42 -13.90
N GLU A 10 8.02 5.39 -14.64
CA GLU A 10 7.38 4.07 -14.59
C GLU A 10 7.50 3.44 -13.19
N LEU A 11 8.68 3.53 -12.57
CA LEU A 11 8.91 3.09 -11.19
C LEU A 11 8.06 3.87 -10.17
N GLU A 12 7.96 5.19 -10.31
CA GLU A 12 7.12 6.03 -9.46
C GLU A 12 5.64 5.65 -9.59
N GLN A 13 5.17 5.42 -10.81
CA GLN A 13 3.79 4.97 -11.05
C GLN A 13 3.54 3.58 -10.46
N GLN A 14 4.46 2.64 -10.65
CA GLN A 14 4.35 1.29 -10.09
C GLN A 14 4.26 1.34 -8.56
N LEU A 15 5.13 2.13 -7.90
CA LEU A 15 5.09 2.29 -6.45
C LEU A 15 3.73 2.83 -5.98
N LEU A 16 3.19 3.85 -6.66
CA LEU A 16 1.87 4.39 -6.34
C LEU A 16 0.76 3.35 -6.53
N THR A 17 0.80 2.59 -7.64
CA THR A 17 -0.13 1.49 -7.90
C THR A 17 -0.09 0.45 -6.79
N ASP A 18 1.10 0.06 -6.34
CA ASP A 18 1.28 -0.93 -5.27
C ASP A 18 0.77 -0.40 -3.93
N ILE A 19 0.99 0.89 -3.62
CA ILE A 19 0.44 1.55 -2.42
C ILE A 19 -1.10 1.48 -2.43
N PHE A 20 -1.75 1.84 -3.55
CA PHE A 20 -3.21 1.79 -3.65
C PHE A 20 -3.76 0.37 -3.53
N LYS A 21 -3.06 -0.61 -4.10
CA LYS A 21 -3.42 -2.03 -3.96
C LYS A 21 -3.36 -2.47 -2.49
N LEU A 22 -2.25 -2.18 -1.81
CA LEU A 22 -2.08 -2.53 -0.39
C LEU A 22 -3.09 -1.80 0.50
N GLN A 23 -3.44 -0.56 0.19
CA GLN A 23 -4.51 0.16 0.89
C GLN A 23 -5.85 -0.57 0.75
N LYS A 24 -6.20 -0.99 -0.47
CA LYS A 24 -7.44 -1.73 -0.73
C LYS A 24 -7.45 -3.07 0.01
N ASP A 25 -6.35 -3.82 -0.05
CA ASP A 25 -6.20 -5.10 0.63
C ASP A 25 -6.34 -4.94 2.15
N TRP A 26 -5.65 -3.95 2.73
CA TRP A 26 -5.75 -3.64 4.15
C TRP A 26 -7.19 -3.27 4.55
N MET A 27 -7.88 -2.42 3.77
CA MET A 27 -9.26 -2.03 4.07
C MET A 27 -10.25 -3.17 3.90
N HIS A 28 -10.00 -4.08 2.96
CA HIS A 28 -10.81 -5.27 2.79
C HIS A 28 -10.71 -6.18 4.03
N ILE A 29 -9.50 -6.53 4.46
CA ILE A 29 -9.26 -7.37 5.64
C ILE A 29 -9.82 -6.68 6.90
N LYS A 30 -9.57 -5.37 7.06
CA LYS A 30 -10.11 -4.58 8.18
C LYS A 30 -11.63 -4.66 8.26
N THR A 31 -12.31 -4.52 7.12
CA THR A 31 -13.79 -4.59 7.06
C THR A 31 -14.32 -5.98 7.45
N ILE A 32 -13.62 -7.05 7.09
CA ILE A 32 -13.99 -8.42 7.49
C ILE A 32 -13.85 -8.58 9.00
N ILE A 33 -12.71 -8.16 9.57
CA ILE A 33 -12.44 -8.25 11.01
C ILE A 33 -13.45 -7.42 11.81
N GLU A 34 -13.77 -6.20 11.38
CA GLU A 34 -14.74 -5.32 12.05
C GLU A 34 -16.17 -5.86 12.06
N LYS A 35 -16.51 -6.72 11.10
CA LYS A 35 -17.83 -7.38 11.02
C LYS A 35 -17.85 -8.75 11.68
N SER A 36 -16.71 -9.24 12.16
CA SER A 36 -16.59 -10.56 12.77
C SER A 36 -17.01 -10.49 14.23
N VAL A 37 -17.91 -11.38 14.67
CA VAL A 37 -18.30 -11.50 16.09
C VAL A 37 -17.11 -11.95 16.93
N GLU A 38 -16.31 -12.87 16.40
CA GLU A 38 -15.05 -13.33 16.97
C GLU A 38 -14.05 -13.55 15.82
N PRO A 39 -13.11 -12.61 15.59
CA PRO A 39 -12.07 -12.79 14.58
C PRO A 39 -11.03 -13.82 15.03
N SER A 40 -10.55 -14.65 14.10
CA SER A 40 -9.48 -15.60 14.37
C SER A 40 -8.13 -14.89 14.59
N ASP A 41 -7.23 -15.52 15.34
CA ASP A 41 -5.85 -15.05 15.53
C ASP A 41 -5.12 -14.87 14.19
N GLU A 42 -5.35 -15.77 13.24
CA GLU A 42 -4.81 -15.69 11.89
C GLU A 42 -5.33 -14.45 11.15
N GLY A 43 -6.64 -14.17 11.21
CA GLY A 43 -7.22 -12.98 10.61
C GLY A 43 -6.69 -11.67 11.24
N LEU A 44 -6.49 -11.66 12.56
CA LEU A 44 -5.86 -10.53 13.26
C LEU A 44 -4.40 -10.36 12.87
N TYR A 45 -3.67 -11.45 12.65
CA TYR A 45 -2.30 -11.43 12.16
C TYR A 45 -2.23 -10.90 10.72
N GLU A 46 -3.08 -11.38 9.82
CA GLU A 46 -3.18 -10.90 8.44
C GLU A 46 -3.48 -9.40 8.38
N LEU A 47 -4.40 -8.92 9.21
CA LEU A 47 -4.71 -7.49 9.33
C LEU A 47 -3.47 -6.67 9.67
N LYS A 48 -2.67 -7.12 10.66
CA LYS A 48 -1.42 -6.44 11.07
C LYS A 48 -0.38 -6.47 9.95
N VAL A 49 -0.23 -7.59 9.25
CA VAL A 49 0.72 -7.71 8.12
C VAL A 49 0.32 -6.79 6.97
N ALA A 50 -0.96 -6.76 6.59
CA ALA A 50 -1.45 -5.89 5.52
C ALA A 50 -1.25 -4.41 5.87
N GLN A 51 -1.54 -4.03 7.12
CA GLN A 51 -1.29 -2.70 7.63
C GLN A 51 0.20 -2.32 7.55
N ALA A 52 1.10 -3.20 8.01
CA ALA A 52 2.54 -2.96 8.00
C ALA A 52 3.07 -2.76 6.57
N LYS A 53 2.65 -3.60 5.61
CA LYS A 53 3.03 -3.47 4.20
C LYS A 53 2.62 -2.12 3.61
N TYR A 54 1.39 -1.68 3.87
CA TYR A 54 0.89 -0.40 3.39
C TYR A 54 1.72 0.78 3.95
N PHE A 55 1.92 0.84 5.27
CA PHE A 55 2.68 1.93 5.88
C PHE A 55 4.16 1.93 5.48
N TYR A 56 4.74 0.75 5.25
CA TYR A 56 6.11 0.64 4.75
C TYR A 56 6.26 1.34 3.38
N LEU A 57 5.39 1.06 2.40
CA LEU A 57 5.47 1.71 1.09
C LEU A 57 5.14 3.20 1.14
N LEU A 58 4.24 3.65 2.02
CA LEU A 58 4.06 5.09 2.28
C LEU A 58 5.35 5.76 2.78
N GLY A 59 6.10 5.07 3.64
CA GLY A 59 7.41 5.51 4.11
C GLY A 59 8.42 5.60 2.98
N GLU A 60 8.47 4.60 2.09
CA GLU A 60 9.32 4.63 0.89
C GLU A 60 8.96 5.76 -0.07
N ALA A 61 7.67 5.96 -0.37
CA ALA A 61 7.23 7.07 -1.21
C ALA A 61 7.67 8.43 -0.65
N ARG A 62 7.54 8.62 0.68
CA ARG A 62 8.02 9.83 1.35
C ARG A 62 9.54 10.00 1.23
N ARG A 63 10.32 8.94 1.48
CA ARG A 63 11.80 8.98 1.33
C ARG A 63 12.24 9.34 -0.10
N LEU A 64 11.47 8.90 -1.10
CA LEU A 64 11.76 9.14 -2.50
C LEU A 64 11.19 10.47 -3.03
N GLY A 65 10.46 11.24 -2.21
CA GLY A 65 9.81 12.49 -2.62
C GLY A 65 8.68 12.29 -3.63
N ILE A 66 8.04 11.11 -3.61
CA ILE A 66 6.95 10.74 -4.50
C ILE A 66 5.63 11.12 -3.83
N HIS A 67 4.86 11.98 -4.49
CA HIS A 67 3.55 12.42 -4.03
C HIS A 67 2.47 11.89 -4.96
N ALA A 68 1.33 11.49 -4.40
CA ALA A 68 0.14 11.24 -5.20
C ALA A 68 -0.35 12.58 -5.77
N HIS A 69 -0.23 12.77 -7.08
CA HIS A 69 -0.82 13.91 -7.76
C HIS A 69 -2.30 13.58 -7.98
N GLN A 70 -3.20 14.13 -7.16
CA GLN A 70 -4.62 14.16 -7.51
C GLN A 70 -4.73 15.07 -8.74
N ARG A 71 -5.15 14.51 -9.88
CA ARG A 71 -5.63 15.28 -11.02
C ARG A 71 -7.12 15.56 -10.84
#